data_AF-A0A522BYE6-F1
#
_entry.id   AF-A0A522BYE6-F1
#
_cell.length_a   1.000
_cell.length_b   1.000
_cell.length_c   1.000
_cell.angle_alpha   90.00
_cell.angle_beta   90.00
_cell.angle_gamma   90.00
#
_symmetry.space_group_name_H-M   'P 1'
#
loop_
_entity.id
_entity.type
_entity.pdbx_description
1 polymer ?
#
loop_
_entity_poly.entity_id
_entity_poly.type
_entity_poly.pdbx_seq_one_letter_code
_entity_poly.pdbx_strand_id
1 'polypeptide(L)' 'MGWGTPFLYVCFNEECSLYVGGRKQLLENYGQSASYRYMVYPDTGLEDVMVAANPNFLEKRMELLKSVPDDSDDSRE' A
#
# COMPACT_ATOMS: atom_id res chain seq x y z
N MET A 1 1.73 -17.97 0.67
CA MET A 1 3.09 -17.45 0.44
C MET A 1 3.18 -16.10 1.14
N GLY A 2 3.66 -16.07 2.37
CA GLY A 2 3.79 -14.84 3.16
C GLY A 2 5.25 -14.41 3.27
N TRP A 3 5.51 -13.30 3.97
CA TRP A 3 6.83 -12.69 4.13
C TRP A 3 7.82 -13.51 4.97
N GLY A 4 7.51 -14.74 5.37
CA GLY A 4 8.45 -15.61 6.10
C GLY A 4 8.84 -15.15 7.52
N THR A 5 8.32 -14.01 7.99
CA THR A 5 8.59 -13.39 9.29
C THR A 5 7.30 -12.77 9.84
N PRO A 6 7.10 -12.68 11.18
CA PRO A 6 5.86 -12.14 11.76
C PRO A 6 5.69 -10.62 11.57
N PHE A 7 6.78 -9.87 11.38
CA PHE A 7 6.71 -8.42 11.17
C PHE A 7 7.92 -7.93 10.34
N LEU A 8 7.79 -6.74 9.77
CA LEU A 8 8.81 -6.08 8.96
C LEU A 8 9.08 -4.68 9.52
N TYR A 9 10.32 -4.22 9.45
CA TYR A 9 10.63 -2.80 9.66
C TYR A 9 10.40 -2.06 8.35
N VAL A 10 9.54 -1.04 8.35
CA VAL A 10 9.16 -0.29 7.14
C VAL A 10 9.40 1.20 7.37
N CYS A 11 10.00 1.87 6.39
CA CYS A 11 10.10 3.33 6.39
C CYS A 11 8.72 3.93 6.05
N PHE A 12 8.02 4.43 7.07
CA PHE A 12 6.59 4.77 6.94
C PHE A 12 6.30 6.27 6.71
N ASN A 13 7.20 7.17 7.07
CA ASN A 13 6.98 8.61 7.02
C ASN A 13 7.17 9.19 5.61
N GLU A 14 6.70 10.41 5.38
CA GLU A 14 6.95 11.17 4.14
C GLU A 14 8.40 11.68 4.03
N GLU A 15 9.27 11.28 4.94
CA GLU A 15 10.71 11.61 4.96
C GLU A 15 11.56 10.57 4.21
N CYS A 16 10.96 9.42 3.84
CA CYS A 16 11.66 8.35 3.14
C CYS A 16 11.87 8.74 1.66
N SER A 17 13.12 8.95 1.25
CA SER A 17 13.47 9.38 -0.11
C SER A 17 12.93 8.44 -1.20
N LEU A 18 12.96 7.13 -0.97
CA LEU A 18 12.40 6.14 -1.89
C LEU A 18 10.89 6.31 -2.08
N TYR A 19 10.16 6.64 -1.01
CA TYR A 19 8.71 6.84 -1.06
C TYR A 19 8.35 8.15 -1.79
N VAL A 20 9.05 9.24 -1.48
CA VAL A 20 8.81 10.54 -2.12
C VAL A 20 9.19 10.50 -3.61
N GLY A 21 10.37 9.97 -3.92
CA GLY A 21 10.87 9.86 -5.29
C GLY A 21 10.10 8.84 -6.13
N GLY A 22 9.78 7.67 -5.54
CA GLY A 22 9.06 6.58 -6.20
C GLY A 22 7.68 7.01 -6.70
N ARG A 23 7.00 7.89 -5.96
CA ARG A 23 5.70 8.44 -6.37
C ARG A 23 5.79 9.23 -7.66
N LYS A 24 6.82 10.08 -7.77
CA LYS A 24 7.07 10.87 -8.98
C LYS A 24 7.42 9.95 -10.15
N GLN A 25 8.34 9.00 -9.93
CA GLN A 25 8.79 8.07 -10.97
C GLN A 25 7.64 7.20 -11.51
N LEU A 26 6.81 6.64 -10.63
CA LEU A 26 5.68 5.80 -11.05
C LEU A 26 4.59 6.58 -11.78
N LEU A 27 4.36 7.83 -11.36
CA LEU A 27 3.40 8.70 -12.04
C LEU A 27 3.90 9.11 -13.43
N GLU A 28 5.15 9.55 -13.55
CA GLU A 28 5.72 10.06 -14.80
C GLU A 28 5.92 8.96 -15.85
N ASN A 29 6.40 7.78 -15.42
CA ASN A 29 6.75 6.72 -16.36
C ASN A 29 5.60 5.75 -16.64
N TYR A 30 4.64 5.61 -15.71
CA TYR A 30 3.60 4.57 -15.78
C TYR A 30 2.19 5.09 -15.47
N GLY A 31 2.01 6.37 -15.16
CA GLY A 31 0.70 6.95 -14.80
C GLY A 31 0.11 6.37 -13.51
N GLN A 32 0.90 5.66 -12.70
CA GLN A 32 0.42 4.97 -11.51
C GLN A 32 0.50 5.86 -10.28
N SER A 33 -0.62 6.00 -9.58
CA SER A 33 -0.70 6.68 -8.28
C SER A 33 -0.29 5.73 -7.16
N ALA A 34 0.97 5.32 -7.18
CA ALA A 34 1.59 4.43 -6.22
C ALA A 34 3.03 4.88 -5.93
N SER A 35 3.66 4.24 -4.95
CA SER A 35 5.08 4.43 -4.64
C SER A 35 5.68 3.12 -4.11
N TYR A 36 6.94 3.16 -3.71
CA TYR A 36 7.65 2.08 -3.05
C TYR A 36 7.98 2.46 -1.62
N ARG A 37 7.98 1.48 -0.72
CA ARG A 37 8.49 1.63 0.65
C ARG A 37 9.62 0.64 0.87
N TYR A 38 10.69 1.15 1.44
CA TYR A 38 11.82 0.35 1.88
C TYR A 38 11.43 -0.47 3.11
N MET A 39 11.83 -1.74 3.13
CA MET A 39 11.59 -2.64 4.24
C MET A 39 12.81 -3.50 4.57
N VAL A 40 12.88 -3.95 5.82
CA VAL A 40 13.93 -4.84 6.32
C VAL A 40 13.31 -6.00 7.09
N TYR A 41 13.80 -7.20 6.80
CA TYR A 41 13.47 -8.42 7.52
C TYR A 41 14.26 -8.45 8.83
N PRO A 42 13.61 -8.51 10.01
CA PRO A 42 14.30 -8.43 11.30
C PRO A 42 15.25 -9.60 11.53
N ASP A 43 14.90 -10.79 11.03
CA ASP A 43 15.62 -12.04 11.31
C ASP A 43 16.91 -12.17 10.51
N THR A 44 16.97 -11.57 9.31
CA THR A 44 18.06 -11.74 8.36
C THR A 44 18.78 -10.43 8.02
N GLY A 45 18.18 -9.29 8.34
CA GLY A 45 18.63 -7.98 7.84
C GLY A 45 18.45 -7.80 6.33
N LEU A 46 17.71 -8.70 5.67
CA LEU A 46 17.45 -8.58 4.23
C LEU A 46 16.69 -7.29 3.94
N GLU A 47 17.20 -6.52 2.99
CA GLU A 47 16.60 -5.29 2.50
C GLU A 47 15.74 -5.58 1.28
N ASP A 48 14.53 -5.02 1.23
CA ASP A 48 13.61 -5.22 0.12
C ASP A 48 12.66 -4.02 -0.03
N VAL A 49 11.76 -4.06 -1.02
CA VAL A 49 10.80 -3.01 -1.33
C VAL A 49 9.38 -3.54 -1.43
N MET A 50 8.44 -2.81 -0.85
CA MET A 50 7.01 -3.08 -0.99
C MET A 50 6.30 -1.96 -1.75
N VAL A 51 5.28 -2.30 -2.54
CA VAL A 51 4.45 -1.30 -3.21
C VAL A 51 3.49 -0.67 -2.20
N ALA A 52 3.43 0.65 -2.20
CA ALA A 52 2.51 1.44 -1.39
C ALA A 52 1.54 2.20 -2.29
N ALA A 53 0.24 1.96 -2.12
CA ALA A 53 -0.78 2.77 -2.75
C ALA A 53 -0.72 4.22 -2.23
N ASN A 54 -1.09 5.18 -3.07
CA ASN A 54 -1.21 6.56 -2.66
C ASN A 54 -2.39 6.71 -1.66
N PRO A 55 -2.25 7.46 -0.55
CA PRO A 55 -3.36 7.75 0.37
C PRO A 55 -4.62 8.27 -0.35
N ASN A 56 -4.47 9.13 -1.37
CA ASN A 56 -5.60 9.64 -2.16
C ASN A 56 -6.37 8.53 -2.90
N PHE A 57 -5.68 7.43 -3.27
CA PHE A 57 -6.33 6.29 -3.89
C PHE A 57 -7.14 5.50 -2.85
N LEU A 58 -6.58 5.30 -1.65
CA LEU A 58 -7.26 4.59 -0.58
C LEU A 58 -8.52 5.34 -0.11
N GLU A 59 -8.45 6.65 0.06
CA GLU A 59 -9.61 7.46 0.44
C GLU A 59 -10.76 7.31 -0.56
N LYS A 60 -10.50 7.49 -1.85
CA LYS A 60 -11.50 7.30 -2.91
C LYS A 60 -12.04 5.88 -2.95
N ARG A 61 -11.18 4.88 -2.76
CA ARG A 61 -11.62 3.47 -2.70
C ARG A 61 -12.51 3.21 -1.50
N MET A 62 -12.19 3.78 -0.34
CA MET A 62 -13.01 3.65 0.87
C MET A 62 -14.35 4.36 0.71
N GLU A 63 -14.40 5.53 0.07
CA GLU A 63 -15.64 6.21 -0.30
C GLU A 63 -16.50 5.34 -1.24
N LEU A 64 -15.89 4.77 -2.28
CA LEU A 64 -16.58 3.84 -3.19
C LEU A 64 -17.13 2.63 -2.45
N LEU A 65 -16.35 2.01 -1.57
CA LEU A 65 -16.80 0.85 -0.79
C LEU A 65 -18.01 1.17 0.10
N LYS A 66 -18.05 2.35 0.71
CA LYS A 66 -19.20 2.81 1.51
C LYS A 66 -20.47 3.04 0.67
N SER A 67 -20.32 3.26 -0.64
CA SER A 67 -21.45 3.49 -1.55
C SER A 67 -22.05 2.18 -2.09
N VAL A 68 -21.35 1.06 -1.95
CA VAL A 68 -21.88 -0.26 -2.33
C VAL A 68 -22.87 -0.70 -1.25
N PRO A 69 -24.13 -1.00 -1.59
CA PRO A 69 -25.09 -1.57 -0.65
C PRO A 69 -24.54 -2.84 -0.04
N ASP A 70 -24.70 -2.99 1.27
CA ASP A 70 -24.28 -4.21 1.95
C ASP A 70 -25.27 -5.34 1.61
N ASP A 71 -24.84 -6.29 0.77
CA ASP A 71 -25.65 -7.46 0.36
C ASP A 71 -25.88 -8.46 1.52
N SER A 72 -25.46 -8.16 2.76
CA SER A 72 -25.76 -9.02 3.93
C SER A 72 -27.22 -9.01 4.37
N ASP A 73 -28.11 -8.26 3.70
CA ASP A 73 -29.54 -8.18 3.99
C ASP A 73 -30.44 -8.83 2.90
N ASP A 74 -29.91 -9.80 2.11
CA ASP A 74 -30.74 -10.71 1.28
C ASP A 74 -30.94 -12.07 1.99
N SER A 75 -31.28 -12.04 3.29
CA SER A 75 -32.01 -13.16 3.90
C SER A 75 -33.50 -13.01 3.57
N ARG A 76 -33.86 -13.30 2.31
CA ARG A 76 -35.26 -13.52 1.93
C ARG A 76 -35.77 -14.82 2.55
N GLU A 77 -36.94 -14.68 3.16
CA GLU A 77 -37.84 -15.69 3.73
C GLU A 77 -38.12 -16.88 2.80
#